data_AF-A0A354I3H5-F1
#
_entry.id   AF-A0A354I3H5-F1
#
_cell.length_a   1.000
_cell.length_b   1.000
_cell.length_c   1.000
_cell.angle_alpha   90.00
_cell.angle_beta   90.00
_cell.angle_gamma   90.00
#
_symmetry.space_group_name_H-M   'P 1'
#
loop_
_entity.id
_entity.type
_entity.pdbx_description
1 polymer ?
#
loop_
_entity_poly.entity_id
_entity_poly.type
_entity_poly.pdbx_seq_one_letter_code
_entity_poly.pdbx_strand_id
1 'polypeptide(L)'
;MAVFEMEERMADNYRIVMEVSEENESEMEFKDENFLLKFLHYKKICIQCHDNPDADALASGFALYKFYESRGIDVMFIYSGHNKITKPNLLLMIKALEIPVHYVTDLPECDLLFLTDCQYGSGNVTYFEAPEVATIDHHQCGMMQNENYWIKSNLGSCATAVWVLMNNLGYPFNSDLDLSTALYYGLYMDTNHFEEIFHPYDKDMRDYLQTKEQLLFQLENTNLSMAELNIASKALNNKIYSEKYHFVLIPTDTCDPNILGIISDFVIQVEEVNSCIAFNPNSGGYKISVRSCDKEMKANEMAEYVCNGIGNGGGHLTKAGGFIALKPLQEMYAKKPIDKVLFERLVDYHEAYDVIYAKDYTVDLTGMECYKKKKVIVGVVMANEFLKEGTPVMVRTLEGDVDLIVQEDL
;
A
#
# COMPACT_ATOMS: atom_id res chain seq x y z
N MET A 1 29.40 25.20 41.72
CA MET A 1 30.68 25.77 41.27
C MET A 1 31.27 24.80 40.24
N ALA A 2 31.23 25.23 38.97
CA ALA A 2 32.02 24.89 37.77
C ALA A 2 32.87 23.60 37.65
N VAL A 3 33.13 22.94 36.51
CA VAL A 3 32.68 22.80 35.07
C VAL A 3 33.55 21.60 34.53
N PHE A 4 33.14 20.71 33.60
CA PHE A 4 33.48 20.66 32.15
C PHE A 4 32.96 19.32 31.56
N GLU A 5 32.02 19.39 30.61
CA GLU A 5 32.16 19.24 29.14
C GLU A 5 32.31 17.80 28.63
N MET A 6 31.27 17.34 27.92
CA MET A 6 31.43 16.59 26.67
C MET A 6 30.34 17.06 25.69
N GLU A 7 30.83 17.51 24.53
CA GLU A 7 30.10 17.93 23.35
C GLU A 7 29.32 16.78 22.68
N GLU A 8 28.30 17.22 21.91
CA GLU A 8 27.74 16.57 20.72
C GLU A 8 27.29 15.10 20.80
N ARG A 9 25.97 14.93 20.90
CA ARG A 9 25.12 14.58 19.74
C ARG A 9 23.68 14.51 20.23
N MET A 10 22.92 15.57 20.00
CA MET A 10 21.48 15.40 19.86
C MET A 10 21.28 14.56 18.61
N ALA A 11 20.90 13.30 18.80
CA ALA A 11 20.27 12.56 17.72
C ALA A 11 18.86 13.15 17.57
N ASP A 12 18.78 14.14 16.67
CA ASP A 12 17.57 14.48 15.94
C ASP A 12 17.01 13.20 15.33
N ASN A 13 16.02 12.58 15.98
CA ASN A 13 15.13 11.57 15.41
C ASN A 13 13.95 11.35 16.36
N TYR A 14 13.12 12.38 16.51
CA TYR A 14 11.73 12.14 16.87
C TYR A 14 11.00 11.69 15.61
N ARG A 15 10.53 10.45 15.58
CA ARG A 15 9.55 10.02 14.60
C ARG A 15 8.19 10.52 15.07
N ILE A 16 7.74 11.62 14.50
CA ILE A 16 6.34 12.00 14.53
C ILE A 16 5.63 11.04 13.56
N VAL A 17 4.77 10.19 14.09
CA VAL A 17 3.78 9.48 13.28
C VAL A 17 2.54 10.34 13.30
N MET A 18 2.22 10.93 12.15
CA MET A 18 0.90 11.50 11.90
C MET A 18 0.03 10.37 11.37
N GLU A 19 -0.84 9.83 12.21
CA GLU A 19 -2.09 9.25 11.74
C GLU A 19 -3.16 10.34 11.82
N VAL A 20 -3.67 10.69 10.64
CA VAL A 20 -4.85 11.52 10.48
C VAL A 20 -6.03 10.58 10.67
N SER A 21 -6.67 10.66 11.82
CA SER A 21 -8.02 10.19 12.01
C SER A 21 -8.94 11.41 11.86
N GLU A 22 -9.56 11.53 10.70
CA GLU A 22 -10.57 12.54 10.41
C GLU A 22 -11.94 12.02 10.86
N GLU A 23 -12.38 12.42 12.05
CA GLU A 23 -13.82 12.54 12.34
C GLU A 23 -14.08 13.83 13.13
N ASN A 24 -14.28 14.91 12.38
CA ASN A 24 -15.38 15.87 12.52
C ASN A 24 -15.05 17.16 11.76
N GLU A 25 -15.29 17.17 10.45
CA GLU A 25 -15.69 18.42 9.80
C GLU A 25 -17.17 18.64 10.09
N SER A 26 -17.45 19.53 11.04
CA SER A 26 -18.75 20.17 11.11
C SER A 26 -18.94 21.03 9.86
N GLU A 27 -19.95 20.69 9.06
CA GLU A 27 -20.58 21.51 8.02
C GLU A 27 -19.63 22.10 6.95
N MET A 28 -19.11 21.23 6.06
CA MET A 28 -18.98 21.54 4.63
C MET A 28 -19.76 20.52 3.78
N GLU A 29 -20.98 20.22 4.20
CA GLU A 29 -21.96 19.56 3.32
C GLU A 29 -22.31 20.52 2.16
N PHE A 30 -22.24 19.99 0.93
CA PHE A 30 -22.61 20.58 -0.36
C PHE A 30 -21.59 21.47 -1.10
N LYS A 31 -20.45 20.90 -1.53
CA LYS A 31 -19.72 21.39 -2.74
C LYS A 31 -19.25 20.31 -3.73
N ASP A 32 -19.24 19.02 -3.38
CA ASP A 32 -18.56 17.97 -4.17
C ASP A 32 -19.42 17.20 -5.18
N GLU A 33 -20.76 17.29 -5.12
CA GLU A 33 -21.65 16.52 -6.03
C GLU A 33 -21.41 16.80 -7.52
N ASN A 34 -20.77 17.93 -7.84
CA ASN A 34 -20.56 18.40 -9.21
C ASN A 34 -19.08 18.44 -9.62
N PHE A 35 -18.16 17.79 -8.89
CA PHE A 35 -16.73 17.84 -9.20
C PHE A 35 -16.43 17.47 -10.66
N LEU A 36 -16.94 16.33 -11.13
CA LEU A 36 -16.79 15.90 -12.53
C LEU A 36 -17.44 16.86 -13.52
N LEU A 37 -18.49 17.60 -13.13
CA LEU A 37 -19.16 18.54 -14.02
C LEU A 37 -18.32 19.78 -14.33
N LYS A 38 -17.36 20.14 -13.46
CA LYS A 38 -16.46 21.30 -13.68
C LYS A 38 -15.71 21.19 -15.01
N PHE A 39 -15.41 19.98 -15.44
CA PHE A 39 -14.53 19.72 -16.58
C PHE A 39 -15.28 19.51 -17.91
N LEU A 40 -16.62 19.63 -17.93
CA LEU A 40 -17.43 19.44 -19.15
C LEU A 40 -17.23 20.51 -20.23
N HIS A 41 -16.56 21.62 -19.90
CA HIS A 41 -16.28 22.70 -20.85
C HIS A 41 -15.06 22.43 -21.74
N TYR A 42 -14.23 21.45 -21.37
CA TYR A 42 -13.09 21.00 -22.18
C TYR A 42 -13.57 20.13 -23.35
N LYS A 43 -12.86 20.19 -24.48
CA LYS A 43 -13.19 19.40 -25.68
C LYS A 43 -12.38 18.12 -25.75
N LYS A 44 -11.13 18.17 -25.27
CA LYS A 44 -10.20 17.04 -25.24
C LYS A 44 -9.68 16.80 -23.82
N ILE A 45 -9.97 15.64 -23.25
CA ILE A 45 -9.49 15.23 -21.93
C ILE A 45 -8.56 14.03 -22.08
N CYS A 46 -7.34 14.13 -21.54
CA CYS A 46 -6.45 12.99 -21.40
C CYS A 46 -6.48 12.51 -19.96
N ILE A 47 -6.87 11.26 -19.73
CA ILE A 47 -6.89 10.63 -18.40
C ILE A 47 -5.58 9.86 -18.24
N GLN A 48 -4.85 10.11 -17.15
CA GLN A 48 -3.58 9.45 -16.86
C GLN A 48 -3.62 8.75 -15.50
N CYS A 49 -3.22 7.49 -15.45
CA CYS A 49 -2.90 6.78 -14.22
C CYS A 49 -1.38 6.67 -13.97
N HIS A 50 -0.97 6.14 -12.83
CA HIS A 50 0.45 5.97 -12.48
C HIS A 50 1.21 5.05 -13.44
N ASP A 51 2.54 5.11 -13.42
CA ASP A 51 3.42 4.47 -14.41
C ASP A 51 3.43 2.93 -14.37
N ASN A 52 2.98 2.33 -13.27
CA ASN A 52 2.86 0.88 -13.15
C ASN A 52 1.42 0.52 -12.78
N PRO A 53 0.43 0.74 -13.68
CA PRO A 53 -0.99 0.66 -13.34
C PRO A 53 -1.32 -0.67 -12.69
N ASP A 54 -2.14 -0.62 -11.63
CA ASP A 54 -2.80 -1.79 -11.06
C ASP A 54 -4.28 -1.85 -11.47
N ALA A 55 -5.07 -2.67 -10.78
CA ALA A 55 -6.47 -2.82 -11.11
C ALA A 55 -7.29 -1.56 -10.75
N ASP A 56 -6.92 -0.85 -9.69
CA ASP A 56 -7.64 0.34 -9.23
C ASP A 56 -7.42 1.52 -10.18
N ALA A 57 -6.19 1.73 -10.59
CA ALA A 57 -5.81 2.72 -11.59
C ALA A 57 -6.52 2.49 -12.93
N LEU A 58 -6.60 1.23 -13.38
CA LEU A 58 -7.31 0.87 -14.61
C LEU A 58 -8.82 1.05 -14.48
N ALA A 59 -9.39 0.70 -13.34
CA ALA A 59 -10.82 0.80 -13.08
C ALA A 59 -11.28 2.27 -12.98
N SER A 60 -10.60 3.07 -12.16
CA SER A 60 -10.91 4.49 -11.96
C SER A 60 -10.71 5.29 -13.25
N GLY A 61 -9.65 5.03 -14.01
CA GLY A 61 -9.43 5.64 -15.31
C GLY A 61 -10.47 5.23 -16.36
N PHE A 62 -10.88 3.97 -16.37
CA PHE A 62 -11.97 3.50 -17.25
C PHE A 62 -13.31 4.16 -16.92
N ALA A 63 -13.59 4.37 -15.64
CA ALA A 63 -14.79 5.05 -15.18
C ALA A 63 -14.85 6.51 -15.64
N LEU A 64 -13.75 7.26 -15.45
CA LEU A 64 -13.63 8.62 -15.97
C LEU A 64 -13.73 8.68 -17.50
N TYR A 65 -13.10 7.71 -18.19
CA TYR A 65 -13.18 7.60 -19.65
C TYR A 65 -14.64 7.49 -20.11
N LYS A 66 -15.37 6.52 -19.56
CA LYS A 66 -16.78 6.27 -19.88
C LYS A 66 -17.67 7.47 -19.54
N PHE A 67 -17.43 8.10 -18.39
CA PHE A 67 -18.19 9.26 -17.95
C PHE A 67 -18.08 10.40 -18.97
N TYR A 68 -16.88 10.85 -19.31
CA TYR A 68 -16.69 11.98 -20.23
C TYR A 68 -17.00 11.62 -21.69
N GLU A 69 -16.72 10.40 -22.12
CA GLU A 69 -17.13 9.90 -23.45
C GLU A 69 -18.65 9.96 -23.61
N SER A 70 -19.42 9.55 -22.60
CA SER A 70 -20.89 9.61 -22.61
C SER A 70 -21.45 11.04 -22.72
N ARG A 71 -20.61 12.06 -22.43
CA ARG A 71 -20.94 13.48 -22.55
C ARG A 71 -20.46 14.10 -23.88
N GLY A 72 -19.92 13.29 -24.79
CA GLY A 72 -19.48 13.70 -26.11
C GLY A 72 -18.14 14.43 -26.12
N ILE A 73 -17.31 14.26 -25.09
CA ILE A 73 -15.94 14.77 -25.02
C ILE A 73 -15.00 13.80 -25.74
N ASP A 74 -13.97 14.32 -26.40
CA ASP A 74 -12.88 13.51 -26.95
C ASP A 74 -11.95 13.09 -25.81
N VAL A 75 -11.93 11.79 -25.48
CA VAL A 75 -11.22 11.29 -24.30
C VAL A 75 -10.17 10.26 -24.71
N MET A 76 -8.98 10.40 -24.14
CA MET A 76 -7.93 9.38 -24.24
C MET A 76 -7.54 8.89 -22.85
N PHE A 77 -7.56 7.58 -22.61
CA PHE A 77 -7.03 6.99 -21.38
C PHE A 77 -5.61 6.46 -21.62
N ILE A 78 -4.64 6.94 -20.83
CA ILE A 78 -3.22 6.67 -21.01
C ILE A 78 -2.52 6.25 -19.70
N TYR A 79 -1.37 5.60 -19.88
CA TYR A 79 -0.34 5.45 -18.85
C TYR A 79 1.05 5.59 -19.51
N SER A 80 2.08 5.79 -18.70
CA SER A 80 3.46 5.90 -19.18
C SER A 80 4.42 5.14 -18.27
N GLY A 81 5.69 5.56 -18.20
CA GLY A 81 6.71 4.94 -17.36
C GLY A 81 7.67 4.03 -18.10
N HIS A 82 8.60 3.44 -17.35
CA HIS A 82 9.68 2.62 -17.91
C HIS A 82 9.22 1.27 -18.45
N ASN A 83 8.13 0.72 -17.92
CA ASN A 83 7.67 -0.62 -18.24
C ASN A 83 6.22 -0.57 -18.75
N LYS A 84 5.87 -1.51 -19.63
CA LYS A 84 4.48 -1.74 -20.03
C LYS A 84 3.82 -2.71 -19.05
N ILE A 85 2.50 -2.69 -18.98
CA ILE A 85 1.72 -3.67 -18.20
C ILE A 85 2.03 -5.07 -18.73
N THR A 86 2.53 -5.94 -17.85
CA THR A 86 2.83 -7.35 -18.14
C THR A 86 2.03 -8.32 -17.27
N LYS A 87 1.42 -7.84 -16.18
CA LYS A 87 0.75 -8.69 -15.19
C LYS A 87 -0.45 -9.42 -15.83
N PRO A 88 -0.54 -10.76 -15.75
CA PRO A 88 -1.55 -11.52 -16.50
C PRO A 88 -3.00 -11.14 -16.19
N ASN A 89 -3.35 -10.90 -14.92
CA ASN A 89 -4.71 -10.47 -14.53
C ASN A 89 -5.07 -9.09 -15.12
N LEU A 90 -4.14 -8.14 -15.15
CA LEU A 90 -4.37 -6.81 -15.74
C LEU A 90 -4.52 -6.88 -17.26
N LEU A 91 -3.69 -7.69 -17.93
CA LEU A 91 -3.84 -7.94 -19.37
C LEU A 91 -5.18 -8.61 -19.69
N LEU A 92 -5.63 -9.55 -18.85
CA LEU A 92 -6.95 -10.15 -18.95
C LEU A 92 -8.06 -9.10 -18.73
N MET A 93 -7.95 -8.27 -17.70
CA MET A 93 -8.89 -7.19 -17.38
C MET A 93 -9.06 -6.23 -18.56
N ILE A 94 -7.95 -5.69 -19.07
CA ILE A 94 -7.95 -4.77 -20.22
C ILE A 94 -8.64 -5.41 -21.43
N LYS A 95 -8.29 -6.67 -21.74
CA LYS A 95 -8.84 -7.37 -22.90
C LYS A 95 -10.32 -7.72 -22.73
N ALA A 96 -10.70 -8.24 -21.58
CA ALA A 96 -12.04 -8.80 -21.35
C ALA A 96 -13.10 -7.71 -21.11
N LEU A 97 -12.68 -6.55 -20.57
CA LEU A 97 -13.54 -5.40 -20.30
C LEU A 97 -13.39 -4.30 -21.38
N GLU A 98 -12.58 -4.56 -22.41
CA GLU A 98 -12.31 -3.63 -23.52
C GLU A 98 -11.85 -2.23 -23.06
N ILE A 99 -10.98 -2.19 -22.04
CA ILE A 99 -10.49 -0.93 -21.46
C ILE A 99 -9.59 -0.22 -22.50
N PRO A 100 -9.94 1.01 -22.94
CA PRO A 100 -9.22 1.72 -24.01
C PRO A 100 -7.97 2.45 -23.46
N VAL A 101 -7.14 1.75 -22.70
CA VAL A 101 -5.91 2.29 -22.10
C VAL A 101 -4.74 2.18 -23.08
N HIS A 102 -3.95 3.26 -23.20
CA HIS A 102 -2.83 3.34 -24.13
C HIS A 102 -1.51 3.68 -23.42
N TYR A 103 -0.45 2.93 -23.73
CA TYR A 103 0.90 3.31 -23.32
C TYR A 103 1.43 4.43 -24.22
N VAL A 104 1.89 5.53 -23.62
CA VAL A 104 2.46 6.67 -24.34
C VAL A 104 3.81 7.09 -23.77
N THR A 105 4.66 7.68 -24.60
CA THR A 105 5.93 8.32 -24.17
C THR A 105 5.81 9.83 -24.09
N ASP A 106 4.82 10.39 -24.76
CA ASP A 106 4.58 11.82 -24.89
C ASP A 106 3.08 12.08 -24.68
N LEU A 107 2.75 13.22 -24.08
CA LEU A 107 1.36 13.60 -23.84
C LEU A 107 0.62 13.83 -25.17
N PRO A 108 -0.50 13.13 -25.43
CA PRO A 108 -1.38 13.45 -26.54
C PRO A 108 -1.97 14.86 -26.42
N GLU A 109 -2.34 15.49 -27.53
CA GLU A 109 -2.95 16.82 -27.51
C GLU A 109 -4.26 16.81 -26.70
N CYS A 110 -4.29 17.54 -25.59
CA CYS A 110 -5.47 17.67 -24.74
C CYS A 110 -5.59 19.09 -24.16
N ASP A 111 -6.82 19.47 -23.81
CA ASP A 111 -7.08 20.71 -23.07
C ASP A 111 -6.87 20.51 -21.55
N LEU A 112 -7.15 19.30 -21.06
CA LEU A 112 -7.05 18.90 -19.65
C LEU A 112 -6.33 17.56 -19.52
N LEU A 113 -5.35 17.50 -18.62
CA LEU A 113 -4.78 16.26 -18.10
C LEU A 113 -5.46 15.91 -16.77
N PHE A 114 -6.21 14.80 -16.76
CA PHE A 114 -6.97 14.33 -15.61
C PHE A 114 -6.27 13.11 -14.99
N LEU A 115 -5.67 13.28 -13.83
CA LEU A 115 -5.01 12.19 -13.12
C LEU A 115 -6.00 11.37 -12.30
N THR A 116 -5.80 10.06 -12.30
CA THR A 116 -6.58 9.10 -11.52
C THR A 116 -5.63 8.16 -10.80
N ASP A 117 -5.89 7.91 -9.52
CA ASP A 117 -5.07 7.02 -8.69
C ASP A 117 -3.56 7.40 -8.66
N CYS A 118 -3.30 8.70 -8.81
CA CYS A 118 -1.97 9.30 -8.73
C CYS A 118 -2.08 10.81 -8.65
N GLN A 119 -0.99 11.48 -8.23
CA GLN A 119 -0.96 12.92 -8.03
C GLN A 119 0.04 13.57 -8.97
N TYR A 120 -0.29 14.76 -9.47
CA TYR A 120 0.53 15.43 -10.47
C TYR A 120 1.94 15.75 -9.94
N GLY A 121 2.96 15.21 -10.60
CA GLY A 121 4.37 15.38 -10.22
C GLY A 121 4.86 14.43 -9.13
N SER A 122 4.08 13.43 -8.71
CA SER A 122 4.56 12.39 -7.81
C SER A 122 5.61 11.48 -8.48
N GLY A 123 6.49 10.87 -7.69
CA GLY A 123 7.60 10.07 -8.22
C GLY A 123 7.21 8.75 -8.92
N ASN A 124 5.94 8.35 -8.84
CA ASN A 124 5.37 7.16 -9.47
C ASN A 124 4.58 7.46 -10.75
N VAL A 125 4.55 8.71 -11.22
CA VAL A 125 3.87 9.11 -12.45
C VAL A 125 4.82 9.89 -13.36
N THR A 126 4.81 9.57 -14.66
CA THR A 126 5.55 10.33 -15.66
C THR A 126 4.97 11.73 -15.74
N TYR A 127 5.83 12.72 -15.51
CA TYR A 127 5.46 14.12 -15.58
C TYR A 127 5.26 14.55 -17.04
N PHE A 128 4.06 15.07 -17.33
CA PHE A 128 3.76 15.76 -18.57
C PHE A 128 3.37 17.20 -18.30
N GLU A 129 3.93 18.14 -19.06
CA GLU A 129 3.46 19.53 -19.05
C GLU A 129 2.12 19.59 -19.79
N ALA A 130 1.07 20.07 -19.12
CA ALA A 130 -0.29 20.12 -19.64
C ALA A 130 -0.90 21.52 -19.43
N PRO A 131 -1.86 21.96 -20.27
CA PRO A 131 -2.47 23.29 -20.13
C PRO A 131 -3.19 23.45 -18.80
N GLU A 132 -3.95 22.43 -18.40
CA GLU A 132 -4.73 22.37 -17.17
C GLU A 132 -4.65 20.96 -16.58
N VAL A 133 -4.76 20.87 -15.24
CA VAL A 133 -4.60 19.63 -14.49
C VAL A 133 -5.73 19.44 -13.48
N ALA A 134 -6.26 18.22 -13.41
CA ALA A 134 -7.18 17.76 -12.38
C ALA A 134 -6.73 16.42 -11.81
N THR A 135 -7.20 16.07 -10.61
CA THR A 135 -6.79 14.82 -9.94
C THR A 135 -7.93 14.23 -9.12
N ILE A 136 -8.14 12.91 -9.22
CA ILE A 136 -8.86 12.10 -8.25
C ILE A 136 -7.90 11.04 -7.72
N ASP A 137 -7.81 10.92 -6.39
CA ASP A 137 -6.92 9.97 -5.74
C ASP A 137 -7.44 9.60 -4.34
N HIS A 138 -6.92 8.53 -3.77
CA HIS A 138 -7.20 8.09 -2.39
C HIS A 138 -5.91 7.92 -1.56
N HIS A 139 -4.74 8.22 -2.11
CA HIS A 139 -3.51 8.25 -1.32
C HIS A 139 -3.38 9.55 -0.50
N GLN A 140 -2.64 9.49 0.60
CA GLN A 140 -2.34 10.68 1.40
C GLN A 140 -1.66 11.76 0.53
N CYS A 141 -2.18 12.99 0.58
CA CYS A 141 -1.63 14.11 -0.18
C CYS A 141 -0.64 14.89 0.67
N GLY A 142 0.61 15.00 0.19
CA GLY A 142 1.63 15.86 0.80
C GLY A 142 1.68 17.30 0.24
N MET A 143 0.81 17.63 -0.72
CA MET A 143 0.84 18.89 -1.48
C MET A 143 -0.39 19.76 -1.19
N MET A 144 -0.29 21.07 -1.46
CA MET A 144 -1.46 21.95 -1.38
C MET A 144 -2.48 21.59 -2.46
N GLN A 145 -3.68 21.20 -2.03
CA GLN A 145 -4.80 20.90 -2.91
C GLN A 145 -5.42 22.21 -3.42
N ASN A 146 -5.88 22.20 -4.67
CA ASN A 146 -6.72 23.26 -5.22
C ASN A 146 -8.09 22.69 -5.63
N GLU A 147 -8.97 23.52 -6.18
CA GLU A 147 -10.35 23.13 -6.49
C GLU A 147 -10.51 22.06 -7.59
N ASN A 148 -9.43 21.73 -8.32
CA ASN A 148 -9.37 20.66 -9.33
C ASN A 148 -8.87 19.32 -8.77
N TYR A 149 -8.67 19.23 -7.46
CA TYR A 149 -8.23 18.01 -6.77
C TYR A 149 -9.37 17.48 -5.91
N TRP A 150 -9.63 16.18 -6.03
CA TRP A 150 -10.56 15.46 -5.18
C TRP A 150 -9.84 14.25 -4.60
N ILE A 151 -9.22 14.43 -3.45
CA ILE A 151 -8.42 13.39 -2.79
C ILE A 151 -9.12 12.97 -1.50
N LYS A 152 -9.50 11.70 -1.39
CA LYS A 152 -10.19 11.16 -0.22
C LYS A 152 -9.43 9.96 0.35
N SER A 153 -8.50 10.24 1.24
CA SER A 153 -7.57 9.23 1.76
C SER A 153 -8.16 8.23 2.75
N ASN A 154 -9.44 8.41 3.10
CA ASN A 154 -10.21 7.49 3.93
C ASN A 154 -10.98 6.44 3.12
N LEU A 155 -10.99 6.53 1.78
CA LEU A 155 -11.60 5.53 0.91
C LEU A 155 -10.62 4.39 0.62
N GLY A 156 -11.15 3.16 0.55
CA GLY A 156 -10.34 1.97 0.29
C GLY A 156 -9.75 1.90 -1.11
N SER A 157 -10.25 2.68 -2.08
CA SER A 157 -9.73 2.73 -3.45
C SER A 157 -10.13 4.01 -4.19
N CYS A 158 -9.39 4.37 -5.24
CA CYS A 158 -9.75 5.38 -6.22
C CYS A 158 -10.97 4.95 -7.08
N ALA A 159 -11.20 3.65 -7.28
CA ALA A 159 -12.42 3.14 -7.90
C ALA A 159 -13.66 3.54 -7.08
N THR A 160 -13.59 3.48 -5.74
CA THR A 160 -14.65 4.02 -4.86
C THR A 160 -14.81 5.52 -5.06
N ALA A 161 -13.70 6.27 -5.09
CA ALA A 161 -13.72 7.72 -5.29
C ALA A 161 -14.52 8.12 -6.55
N VAL A 162 -14.18 7.53 -7.69
CA VAL A 162 -14.85 7.83 -8.95
C VAL A 162 -16.28 7.29 -8.97
N TRP A 163 -16.53 6.11 -8.38
CA TRP A 163 -17.88 5.55 -8.26
C TRP A 163 -18.81 6.47 -7.48
N VAL A 164 -18.40 7.01 -6.33
CA VAL A 164 -19.20 7.94 -5.52
C VAL A 164 -19.59 9.17 -6.35
N LEU A 165 -18.62 9.80 -7.03
CA LEU A 165 -18.86 10.99 -7.83
C LEU A 165 -19.84 10.72 -8.99
N MET A 166 -19.68 9.60 -9.70
CA MET A 166 -20.55 9.22 -10.81
C MET A 166 -21.94 8.75 -10.33
N ASN A 167 -22.02 8.04 -9.21
CA ASN A 167 -23.26 7.56 -8.62
C ASN A 167 -24.14 8.73 -8.13
N ASN A 168 -23.53 9.75 -7.51
CA ASN A 168 -24.22 10.99 -7.13
C ASN A 168 -24.81 11.73 -8.34
N LEU A 169 -24.18 11.59 -9.51
CA LEU A 169 -24.67 12.13 -10.78
C LEU A 169 -25.69 11.19 -11.50
N GLY A 170 -26.06 10.08 -10.88
CA GLY A 170 -27.03 9.12 -11.42
C GLY A 170 -26.51 8.30 -12.59
N TYR A 171 -25.20 8.02 -12.66
CA TYR A 171 -24.64 7.19 -13.72
C TYR A 171 -25.20 5.75 -13.66
N PRO A 172 -25.68 5.18 -14.77
CA PRO A 172 -26.40 3.90 -14.76
C PRO A 172 -25.45 2.68 -14.80
N PHE A 173 -24.65 2.49 -13.75
CA PHE A 173 -23.62 1.43 -13.68
C PHE A 173 -24.13 0.03 -14.04
N ASN A 174 -25.30 -0.37 -13.54
CA ASN A 174 -25.86 -1.70 -13.81
C ASN A 174 -26.28 -1.93 -15.27
N SER A 175 -26.24 -0.91 -16.13
CA SER A 175 -26.38 -1.06 -17.58
C SER A 175 -25.04 -1.30 -18.30
N ASP A 176 -23.92 -1.08 -17.61
CA ASP A 176 -22.54 -1.27 -18.08
C ASP A 176 -21.81 -2.24 -17.13
N LEU A 177 -22.03 -3.54 -17.37
CA LEU A 177 -21.41 -4.59 -16.56
C LEU A 177 -19.89 -4.61 -16.72
N ASP A 178 -19.34 -4.08 -17.81
CA ASP A 178 -17.88 -4.02 -18.00
C ASP A 178 -17.26 -3.00 -17.05
N LEU A 179 -17.81 -1.79 -17.02
CA LEU A 179 -17.40 -0.78 -16.05
C LEU A 179 -17.63 -1.23 -14.60
N SER A 180 -18.80 -1.81 -14.32
CA SER A 180 -19.12 -2.30 -12.97
C SER A 180 -18.17 -3.40 -12.51
N THR A 181 -17.80 -4.33 -13.40
CA THR A 181 -16.81 -5.37 -13.10
C THR A 181 -15.41 -4.78 -12.89
N ALA A 182 -15.01 -3.78 -13.70
CA ALA A 182 -13.72 -3.11 -13.54
C ALA A 182 -13.61 -2.45 -12.16
N LEU A 183 -14.62 -1.63 -11.82
CA LEU A 183 -14.73 -0.91 -10.56
C LEU A 183 -14.75 -1.84 -9.35
N TYR A 184 -15.53 -2.92 -9.40
CA TYR A 184 -15.55 -3.92 -8.34
C TYR A 184 -14.18 -4.58 -8.16
N TYR A 185 -13.52 -4.96 -9.26
CA TYR A 185 -12.21 -5.60 -9.21
C TYR A 185 -11.10 -4.65 -8.74
N GLY A 186 -11.18 -3.36 -9.09
CA GLY A 186 -10.30 -2.32 -8.56
C GLY A 186 -10.38 -2.24 -7.03
N LEU A 187 -11.59 -2.03 -6.50
CA LEU A 187 -11.83 -2.02 -5.05
C LEU A 187 -11.36 -3.32 -4.38
N TYR A 188 -11.66 -4.47 -4.97
CA TYR A 188 -11.25 -5.78 -4.45
C TYR A 188 -9.73 -5.91 -4.29
N MET A 189 -8.97 -5.47 -5.30
CA MET A 189 -7.52 -5.60 -5.29
C MET A 189 -6.87 -4.64 -4.28
N ASP A 190 -7.38 -3.43 -4.15
CA ASP A 190 -6.79 -2.38 -3.32
C ASP A 190 -7.10 -2.54 -1.82
N THR A 191 -8.24 -3.14 -1.51
CA THR A 191 -8.65 -3.42 -0.11
C THR A 191 -8.22 -4.80 0.38
N ASN A 192 -7.15 -5.36 -0.21
CA ASN A 192 -6.65 -6.70 0.10
C ASN A 192 -7.78 -7.76 0.12
N HIS A 193 -8.49 -7.90 -1.00
CA HIS A 193 -9.60 -8.86 -1.15
C HIS A 193 -10.76 -8.59 -0.16
N PHE A 194 -11.03 -7.31 0.10
CA PHE A 194 -12.01 -6.80 1.07
C PHE A 194 -11.67 -7.01 2.56
N GLU A 195 -10.47 -7.46 2.90
CA GLU A 195 -10.03 -7.53 4.31
C GLU A 195 -9.89 -6.13 4.94
N GLU A 196 -9.60 -5.12 4.11
CA GLU A 196 -9.31 -3.74 4.53
C GLU A 196 -10.43 -2.76 4.14
N ILE A 197 -11.69 -3.22 4.19
CA ILE A 197 -12.86 -2.41 3.82
C ILE A 197 -13.50 -1.71 5.03
N PHE A 198 -13.08 -0.47 5.29
CA PHE A 198 -13.52 0.28 6.47
C PHE A 198 -14.65 1.26 6.17
N HIS A 199 -14.52 2.08 5.12
CA HIS A 199 -15.44 3.17 4.83
C HIS A 199 -16.82 2.66 4.34
N PRO A 200 -17.95 3.31 4.71
CA PRO A 200 -19.29 2.92 4.24
C PRO A 200 -19.41 2.89 2.71
N TYR A 201 -18.86 3.87 2.01
CA TYR A 201 -18.92 3.91 0.53
C TYR A 201 -18.24 2.73 -0.16
N ASP A 202 -17.17 2.16 0.40
CA ASP A 202 -16.57 0.96 -0.17
C ASP A 202 -17.55 -0.23 -0.09
N LYS A 203 -18.23 -0.36 1.06
CA LYS A 203 -19.24 -1.40 1.28
C LYS A 203 -20.46 -1.19 0.39
N ASP A 204 -20.93 0.05 0.27
CA ASP A 204 -22.05 0.41 -0.59
C ASP A 204 -21.74 0.10 -2.05
N MET A 205 -20.55 0.48 -2.54
CA MET A 205 -20.10 0.18 -3.89
C MET A 205 -20.05 -1.34 -4.16
N ARG A 206 -19.44 -2.11 -3.23
CA ARG A 206 -19.37 -3.58 -3.30
C ARG A 206 -20.78 -4.19 -3.40
N ASP A 207 -21.73 -3.70 -2.61
CA ASP A 207 -23.07 -4.27 -2.53
C ASP A 207 -23.99 -3.77 -3.68
N TYR A 208 -23.66 -2.62 -4.29
CA TYR A 208 -24.43 -2.00 -5.36
C TYR A 208 -24.09 -2.53 -6.76
N LEU A 209 -22.79 -2.73 -7.06
CA LEU A 209 -22.34 -3.05 -8.42
C LEU A 209 -22.65 -4.50 -8.79
N GLN A 210 -23.23 -4.69 -9.99
CA GLN A 210 -23.39 -6.00 -10.59
C GLN A 210 -22.16 -6.36 -11.43
N THR A 211 -21.63 -7.58 -11.25
CA THR A 211 -20.39 -8.00 -11.93
C THR A 211 -20.63 -9.15 -12.91
N LYS A 212 -19.67 -9.32 -13.84
CA LYS A 212 -19.52 -10.54 -14.62
C LYS A 212 -18.81 -11.59 -13.76
N GLU A 213 -19.56 -12.29 -12.90
CA GLU A 213 -19.04 -13.24 -11.89
C GLU A 213 -17.97 -14.21 -12.43
N GLN A 214 -18.20 -14.82 -13.60
CA GLN A 214 -17.24 -15.75 -14.20
C GLN A 214 -15.92 -15.08 -14.58
N LEU A 215 -15.97 -13.82 -15.02
CA LEU A 215 -14.78 -13.05 -15.36
C LEU A 215 -14.05 -12.61 -14.09
N LEU A 216 -14.77 -12.17 -13.06
CA LEU A 216 -14.19 -11.82 -11.77
C LEU A 216 -13.42 -13.01 -11.18
N PHE A 217 -14.05 -14.18 -11.12
CA PHE A 217 -13.39 -15.41 -10.70
C PHE A 217 -12.15 -15.74 -11.54
N GLN A 218 -12.20 -15.49 -12.85
CA GLN A 218 -11.04 -15.70 -13.71
C GLN A 218 -9.91 -14.70 -13.42
N LEU A 219 -10.23 -13.42 -13.19
CA LEU A 219 -9.27 -12.37 -12.84
C LEU A 219 -8.54 -12.69 -11.54
N GLU A 220 -9.28 -13.06 -10.49
CA GLU A 220 -8.75 -13.49 -9.19
C GLU A 220 -7.75 -14.64 -9.30
N ASN A 221 -7.94 -15.53 -10.28
CA ASN A 221 -7.12 -16.72 -10.45
C ASN A 221 -6.03 -16.60 -11.54
N THR A 222 -5.88 -15.43 -12.20
CA THR A 222 -4.91 -15.20 -13.28
C THR A 222 -3.67 -14.44 -12.78
N ASN A 223 -3.01 -14.97 -11.74
CA ASN A 223 -1.90 -14.27 -11.07
C ASN A 223 -0.49 -14.58 -11.64
N LEU A 224 -0.34 -15.68 -12.39
CA LEU A 224 0.96 -16.16 -12.86
C LEU A 224 0.93 -16.50 -14.35
N SER A 225 1.95 -16.07 -15.08
CA SER A 225 2.26 -16.60 -16.41
C SER A 225 2.95 -17.96 -16.31
N MET A 226 2.97 -18.71 -17.41
CA MET A 226 3.72 -19.97 -17.48
C MET A 226 5.23 -19.77 -17.25
N ALA A 227 5.80 -18.64 -17.67
CA ALA A 227 7.20 -18.33 -17.43
C ALA A 227 7.47 -18.12 -15.94
N GLU A 228 6.62 -17.37 -15.25
CA GLU A 228 6.73 -17.13 -13.81
C GLU A 228 6.46 -18.40 -12.99
N LEU A 229 5.51 -19.23 -13.42
CA LEU A 229 5.26 -20.53 -12.82
C LEU A 229 6.50 -21.44 -12.91
N ASN A 230 7.19 -21.44 -14.05
CA ASN A 230 8.44 -22.19 -14.21
C ASN A 230 9.56 -21.66 -13.30
N ILE A 231 9.65 -20.34 -13.13
CA ILE A 231 10.59 -19.70 -12.19
C ILE A 231 10.28 -20.14 -10.76
N ALA A 232 9.01 -20.06 -10.34
CA ALA A 232 8.58 -20.50 -9.02
C ALA A 232 8.86 -22.01 -8.81
N SER A 233 8.53 -22.86 -9.78
CA SER A 233 8.81 -24.30 -9.73
C SER A 233 10.30 -24.60 -9.52
N LYS A 234 11.17 -23.92 -10.28
CA LYS A 234 12.62 -24.05 -10.12
C LYS A 234 13.10 -23.58 -8.75
N ALA A 235 12.56 -22.46 -8.24
CA ALA A 235 12.92 -21.92 -6.94
C ALA A 235 12.52 -22.88 -5.80
N LEU A 236 11.30 -23.43 -5.84
CA LEU A 236 10.79 -24.39 -4.86
C LEU A 236 11.59 -25.70 -4.83
N ASN A 237 12.11 -26.14 -5.97
CA ASN A 237 12.97 -27.33 -6.08
C ASN A 237 14.38 -27.08 -5.52
N ASN A 238 14.90 -25.85 -5.62
CA ASN A 238 16.25 -25.48 -5.20
C ASN A 238 16.31 -24.76 -3.84
N LYS A 239 15.22 -24.80 -3.07
CA LYS A 239 15.15 -24.20 -1.73
C LYS A 239 16.19 -24.80 -0.79
N ILE A 240 16.65 -23.98 0.16
CA ILE A 240 17.60 -24.37 1.21
C ILE A 240 16.85 -24.28 2.54
N TYR A 241 16.63 -25.42 3.18
CA TYR A 241 15.90 -25.52 4.44
C TYR A 241 16.85 -25.69 5.62
N SER A 242 16.56 -24.98 6.72
CA SER A 242 17.23 -25.13 8.01
C SER A 242 16.28 -25.82 8.99
N GLU A 243 16.49 -27.11 9.26
CA GLU A 243 15.67 -27.88 10.21
C GLU A 243 15.79 -27.37 11.65
N LYS A 244 16.98 -26.91 12.05
CA LYS A 244 17.22 -26.39 13.41
C LYS A 244 16.42 -25.13 13.73
N TYR A 245 16.21 -24.27 12.72
CA TYR A 245 15.63 -22.93 12.91
C TYR A 245 14.30 -22.75 12.15
N HIS A 246 13.81 -23.79 11.48
CA HIS A 246 12.54 -23.77 10.74
C HIS A 246 12.41 -22.63 9.72
N PHE A 247 13.52 -22.27 9.05
CA PHE A 247 13.51 -21.27 7.98
C PHE A 247 13.88 -21.85 6.62
N VAL A 248 13.39 -21.20 5.56
CA VAL A 248 13.73 -21.55 4.16
C VAL A 248 14.31 -20.35 3.41
N LEU A 249 15.46 -20.55 2.75
CA LEU A 249 15.96 -19.64 1.73
C LEU A 249 15.56 -20.14 0.34
N ILE A 250 15.11 -19.23 -0.52
CA ILE A 250 14.53 -19.57 -1.82
C ILE A 250 15.22 -18.75 -2.92
N PRO A 251 16.37 -19.23 -3.43
CA PRO A 251 17.05 -18.60 -4.55
C PRO A 251 16.18 -18.68 -5.81
N THR A 252 15.91 -17.53 -6.41
CA THR A 252 15.04 -17.39 -7.58
C THR A 252 15.81 -16.77 -8.74
N ASP A 253 15.52 -17.20 -9.96
CA ASP A 253 16.04 -16.53 -11.17
C ASP A 253 15.49 -15.10 -11.27
N THR A 254 16.07 -14.26 -12.13
CA THR A 254 15.57 -12.90 -12.37
C THR A 254 14.08 -12.90 -12.74
N CYS A 255 13.25 -12.27 -11.92
CA CYS A 255 11.81 -12.16 -12.10
C CYS A 255 11.31 -10.81 -11.58
N ASP A 256 10.03 -10.52 -11.83
CA ASP A 256 9.32 -9.44 -11.15
C ASP A 256 9.29 -9.70 -9.63
N PRO A 257 9.56 -8.70 -8.77
CA PRO A 257 9.56 -8.87 -7.32
C PRO A 257 8.26 -9.45 -6.75
N ASN A 258 7.10 -9.26 -7.42
CA ASN A 258 5.83 -9.85 -6.99
C ASN A 258 5.88 -11.38 -6.97
N ILE A 259 6.68 -11.99 -7.85
CA ILE A 259 6.87 -13.45 -7.89
C ILE A 259 7.57 -13.96 -6.63
N LEU A 260 8.49 -13.18 -6.06
CA LEU A 260 9.09 -13.52 -4.77
C LEU A 260 8.03 -13.57 -3.67
N GLY A 261 7.07 -12.64 -3.71
CA GLY A 261 5.92 -12.64 -2.80
C GLY A 261 5.12 -13.92 -2.89
N ILE A 262 4.67 -14.29 -4.10
CA ILE A 262 3.90 -15.51 -4.36
C ILE A 262 4.64 -16.77 -3.88
N ILE A 263 5.93 -16.87 -4.19
CA ILE A 263 6.75 -18.00 -3.75
C ILE A 263 6.83 -18.05 -2.21
N SER A 264 7.03 -16.90 -1.57
CA SER A 264 7.14 -16.82 -0.11
C SER A 264 5.82 -17.15 0.58
N ASP A 265 4.70 -16.63 0.05
CA ASP A 265 3.35 -16.87 0.55
C ASP A 265 2.95 -18.35 0.40
N PHE A 266 3.46 -19.07 -0.60
CA PHE A 266 3.29 -20.52 -0.71
C PHE A 266 4.15 -21.28 0.30
N VAL A 267 5.44 -20.94 0.42
CA VAL A 267 6.39 -21.69 1.27
C VAL A 267 6.10 -21.53 2.76
N ILE A 268 5.60 -20.38 3.20
CA ILE A 268 5.26 -20.14 4.62
C ILE A 268 4.08 -20.99 5.12
N GLN A 269 3.33 -21.64 4.20
CA GLN A 269 2.22 -22.53 4.54
C GLN A 269 2.67 -23.99 4.79
N VAL A 270 3.98 -24.28 4.66
CA VAL A 270 4.54 -25.61 4.93
C VAL A 270 4.66 -25.81 6.46
N GLU A 271 4.23 -26.97 6.97
CA GLU A 271 4.13 -27.28 8.40
C GLU A 271 5.41 -26.96 9.19
N GLU A 272 6.58 -27.28 8.63
CA GLU A 272 7.86 -27.13 9.30
C GLU A 272 8.54 -25.77 9.07
N VAL A 273 7.87 -24.81 8.43
CA VAL A 273 8.44 -23.51 8.05
C VAL A 273 7.79 -22.37 8.83
N ASN A 274 8.57 -21.72 9.68
CA ASN A 274 8.16 -20.55 10.47
C ASN A 274 8.50 -19.23 9.78
N SER A 275 9.53 -19.23 8.93
CA SER A 275 9.96 -18.05 8.18
C SER A 275 10.63 -18.41 6.85
N CYS A 276 10.58 -17.51 5.89
CA CYS A 276 11.28 -17.71 4.62
C CYS A 276 11.77 -16.40 3.99
N ILE A 277 12.84 -16.51 3.22
CA ILE A 277 13.36 -15.44 2.37
C ILE A 277 13.50 -15.94 0.94
N ALA A 278 12.66 -15.43 0.04
CA ALA A 278 12.85 -15.56 -1.40
C ALA A 278 13.67 -14.38 -1.92
N PHE A 279 14.61 -14.63 -2.82
CA PHE A 279 15.43 -13.56 -3.40
C PHE A 279 15.78 -13.82 -4.86
N ASN A 280 15.89 -12.76 -5.65
CA ASN A 280 16.36 -12.83 -7.03
C ASN A 280 17.43 -11.76 -7.34
N PRO A 281 18.30 -12.01 -8.33
CA PRO A 281 19.16 -10.98 -8.88
C PRO A 281 18.33 -9.85 -9.50
N ASN A 282 18.73 -8.60 -9.26
CA ASN A 282 18.17 -7.40 -9.90
C ASN A 282 19.32 -6.44 -10.28
N SER A 283 19.03 -5.41 -11.07
CA SER A 283 19.99 -4.37 -11.43
C SER A 283 20.64 -3.78 -10.18
N GLY A 284 21.95 -3.98 -10.03
CA GLY A 284 22.74 -3.47 -8.91
C GLY A 284 22.69 -4.28 -7.61
N GLY A 285 22.02 -5.44 -7.55
CA GLY A 285 21.90 -6.18 -6.29
C GLY A 285 20.93 -7.35 -6.31
N TYR A 286 20.27 -7.57 -5.18
CA TYR A 286 19.26 -8.61 -4.98
C TYR A 286 18.02 -8.02 -4.32
N LYS A 287 16.84 -8.33 -4.85
CA LYS A 287 15.57 -8.07 -4.15
C LYS A 287 15.25 -9.27 -3.27
N ILE A 288 14.69 -9.01 -2.10
CA ILE A 288 14.26 -10.05 -1.17
C ILE A 288 12.79 -9.85 -0.78
N SER A 289 12.09 -10.96 -0.60
CA SER A 289 10.77 -11.05 0.03
C SER A 289 10.90 -11.92 1.27
N VAL A 290 10.44 -11.40 2.40
CA VAL A 290 10.52 -12.04 3.71
C VAL A 290 9.12 -12.33 4.20
N ARG A 291 8.90 -13.53 4.72
CA ARG A 291 7.67 -13.93 5.41
C ARG A 291 8.01 -14.54 6.75
N SER A 292 7.15 -14.29 7.73
CA SER A 292 7.18 -14.98 9.01
C SER A 292 5.78 -15.19 9.55
N CYS A 293 5.53 -16.38 10.09
CA CYS A 293 4.35 -16.69 10.90
C CYS A 293 4.72 -16.88 12.38
N ASP A 294 5.99 -16.66 12.74
CA ASP A 294 6.46 -16.74 14.12
C ASP A 294 6.17 -15.44 14.88
N LYS A 295 5.58 -15.56 16.06
CA LYS A 295 5.24 -14.42 16.93
C LYS A 295 6.47 -13.70 17.47
N GLU A 296 7.60 -14.40 17.60
CA GLU A 296 8.85 -13.88 18.16
C GLU A 296 9.75 -13.31 17.10
N MET A 297 9.56 -13.73 15.85
CA MET A 297 10.44 -13.40 14.74
C MET A 297 9.65 -12.67 13.67
N LYS A 298 9.57 -11.34 13.78
CA LYS A 298 8.81 -10.57 12.81
C LYS A 298 9.56 -10.41 11.50
N ALA A 299 8.83 -10.43 10.39
CA ALA A 299 9.39 -10.34 9.05
C ALA A 299 10.12 -9.00 8.80
N ASN A 300 9.60 -7.88 9.32
CA ASN A 300 10.23 -6.57 9.19
C ASN A 300 11.59 -6.48 9.90
N GLU A 301 11.67 -6.94 11.15
CA GLU A 301 12.90 -6.97 11.95
C GLU A 301 13.94 -7.90 11.30
N MET A 302 13.50 -9.08 10.83
CA MET A 302 14.35 -10.00 10.08
C MET A 302 14.88 -9.36 8.78
N ALA A 303 14.03 -8.69 8.00
CA ALA A 303 14.43 -8.02 6.76
C ALA A 303 15.46 -6.90 7.02
N GLU A 304 15.24 -6.10 8.05
CA GLU A 304 16.19 -5.06 8.48
C GLU A 304 17.53 -5.68 8.88
N TYR A 305 17.51 -6.73 9.71
CA TYR A 305 18.72 -7.41 10.17
C TYR A 305 19.54 -8.00 9.00
N VAL A 306 18.90 -8.79 8.12
CA VAL A 306 19.61 -9.44 7.02
C VAL A 306 20.14 -8.45 5.99
N CYS A 307 19.52 -7.29 5.84
CA CYS A 307 19.99 -6.22 4.95
C CYS A 307 21.02 -5.28 5.59
N ASN A 308 21.13 -5.25 6.93
CA ASN A 308 21.92 -4.26 7.64
C ASN A 308 23.38 -4.20 7.16
N GLY A 309 23.85 -2.99 6.81
CA GLY A 309 25.19 -2.73 6.31
C GLY A 309 25.46 -3.14 4.86
N ILE A 310 24.52 -3.83 4.18
CA ILE A 310 24.64 -4.22 2.77
C ILE A 310 23.43 -3.84 1.92
N GLY A 311 22.45 -3.14 2.48
CA GLY A 311 21.19 -2.87 1.84
C GLY A 311 20.19 -2.23 2.80
N ASN A 312 18.91 -2.25 2.41
CA ASN A 312 17.80 -1.79 3.23
C ASN A 312 16.70 -2.86 3.25
N GLY A 313 16.07 -3.07 4.40
CA GLY A 313 14.95 -3.99 4.57
C GLY A 313 13.91 -3.39 5.52
N GLY A 314 12.65 -3.83 5.37
CA GLY A 314 11.54 -3.35 6.18
C GLY A 314 10.19 -3.88 5.69
N GLY A 315 9.12 -3.52 6.39
CA GLY A 315 7.76 -3.94 6.07
C GLY A 315 6.91 -4.12 7.32
N HIS A 316 6.01 -5.09 7.30
CA HIS A 316 5.08 -5.42 8.37
C HIS A 316 5.53 -6.64 9.19
N LEU A 317 4.78 -6.96 10.23
CA LEU A 317 5.09 -8.04 11.18
C LEU A 317 5.22 -9.41 10.49
N THR A 318 4.40 -9.68 9.47
CA THR A 318 4.34 -11.00 8.79
C THR A 318 4.89 -10.99 7.37
N LYS A 319 4.86 -9.83 6.70
CA LYS A 319 5.32 -9.65 5.31
C LYS A 319 6.26 -8.46 5.22
N ALA A 320 7.47 -8.69 4.72
CA ALA A 320 8.48 -7.66 4.55
C ALA A 320 9.27 -7.89 3.26
N GLY A 321 10.11 -6.93 2.92
CA GLY A 321 10.98 -7.00 1.76
C GLY A 321 12.24 -6.20 1.96
N GLY A 322 13.11 -6.23 0.95
CA GLY A 322 14.35 -5.49 0.99
C GLY A 322 15.13 -5.52 -0.30
N PHE A 323 16.23 -4.78 -0.29
CA PHE A 323 17.20 -4.75 -1.38
C PHE A 323 18.61 -4.81 -0.81
N ILE A 324 19.39 -5.79 -1.27
CA ILE A 324 20.80 -5.97 -0.94
C ILE A 324 21.63 -5.45 -2.11
N ALA A 325 22.41 -4.40 -1.88
CA ALA A 325 23.24 -3.77 -2.90
C ALA A 325 24.51 -4.59 -3.16
N LEU A 326 24.84 -4.80 -4.44
CA LEU A 326 25.93 -5.67 -4.87
C LEU A 326 27.30 -5.17 -4.38
N LYS A 327 27.53 -3.86 -4.41
CA LYS A 327 28.83 -3.27 -4.04
C LYS A 327 29.13 -3.43 -2.53
N PRO A 328 28.27 -2.99 -1.60
CA PRO A 328 28.46 -3.27 -0.17
C PRO A 328 28.57 -4.77 0.16
N LEU A 329 27.75 -5.61 -0.49
CA LEU A 329 27.82 -7.07 -0.33
C LEU A 329 29.22 -7.61 -0.69
N GLN A 330 29.78 -7.18 -1.82
CA GLN A 330 31.11 -7.61 -2.28
C GLN A 330 32.24 -7.09 -1.39
N GLU A 331 32.14 -5.85 -0.91
CA GLU A 331 33.11 -5.24 0.01
C GLU A 331 33.15 -5.99 1.35
N MET A 332 31.98 -6.37 1.89
CA MET A 332 31.86 -7.03 3.18
C MET A 332 32.18 -8.53 3.13
N TYR A 333 31.78 -9.23 2.07
CA TYR A 333 31.84 -10.71 2.01
C TYR A 333 32.73 -11.27 0.90
N ALA A 334 33.57 -10.45 0.25
CA ALA A 334 34.62 -10.89 -0.68
C ALA A 334 34.15 -11.92 -1.74
N LYS A 335 33.03 -11.62 -2.43
CA LYS A 335 32.38 -12.47 -3.47
C LYS A 335 31.79 -13.80 -2.98
N LYS A 336 31.56 -13.97 -1.68
CA LYS A 336 30.78 -15.11 -1.16
C LYS A 336 29.40 -15.17 -1.83
N PRO A 337 28.91 -16.37 -2.21
CA PRO A 337 27.56 -16.54 -2.74
C PRO A 337 26.49 -15.99 -1.78
N ILE A 338 25.51 -15.26 -2.33
CA ILE A 338 24.49 -14.56 -1.54
C ILE A 338 23.64 -15.51 -0.69
N ASP A 339 23.36 -16.72 -1.18
CA ASP A 339 22.65 -17.77 -0.44
C ASP A 339 23.39 -18.13 0.85
N LYS A 340 24.74 -18.19 0.81
CA LYS A 340 25.56 -18.45 1.99
C LYS A 340 25.60 -17.27 2.95
N VAL A 341 25.66 -16.05 2.43
CA VAL A 341 25.61 -14.83 3.25
C VAL A 341 24.27 -14.73 3.99
N LEU A 342 23.16 -14.92 3.27
CA LEU A 342 21.82 -14.89 3.86
C LEU A 342 21.61 -16.01 4.88
N PHE A 343 22.13 -17.21 4.60
CA PHE A 343 22.00 -18.34 5.53
C PHE A 343 22.70 -18.04 6.85
N GLU A 344 23.93 -17.54 6.81
CA GLU A 344 24.68 -17.17 8.01
C GLU A 344 24.00 -16.03 8.78
N ARG A 345 23.57 -14.97 8.08
CA ARG A 345 22.85 -13.86 8.74
C ARG A 345 21.55 -14.31 9.39
N LEU A 346 20.84 -15.27 8.81
CA LEU A 346 19.64 -15.82 9.45
C LEU A 346 19.99 -16.67 10.68
N VAL A 347 21.03 -17.50 10.60
CA VAL A 347 21.51 -18.23 11.78
C VAL A 347 21.90 -17.25 12.89
N ASP A 348 22.67 -16.22 12.57
CA ASP A 348 23.07 -15.17 13.52
C ASP A 348 21.84 -14.45 14.11
N TYR A 349 20.83 -14.14 13.28
CA TYR A 349 19.58 -13.54 13.73
C TYR A 349 18.89 -14.43 14.79
N HIS A 350 18.70 -15.72 14.49
CA HIS A 350 18.09 -16.67 15.42
C HIS A 350 18.89 -16.87 16.72
N GLU A 351 20.22 -16.68 16.70
CA GLU A 351 21.09 -16.82 17.88
C GLU A 351 21.31 -15.49 18.63
N ALA A 352 20.86 -14.35 18.09
CA ALA A 352 21.14 -13.03 18.64
C ALA A 352 20.26 -12.62 19.83
N TYR A 353 19.19 -13.37 20.15
CA TYR A 353 18.26 -13.02 21.21
C TYR A 353 17.78 -14.24 22.01
N ASP A 354 17.58 -14.02 23.30
CA ASP A 354 16.88 -14.94 24.19
C ASP A 354 15.41 -14.54 24.28
N VAL A 355 14.51 -15.49 24.07
CA VAL A 355 13.07 -15.26 24.23
C VAL A 355 12.65 -15.49 25.67
N ILE A 356 12.26 -14.41 26.33
CA ILE A 356 11.81 -14.42 27.73
C ILE A 356 10.29 -14.31 27.77
N TYR A 357 9.62 -15.37 28.22
CA TYR A 357 8.17 -15.34 28.47
C TYR A 357 7.88 -14.83 29.87
N ALA A 358 7.22 -13.68 29.99
CA ALA A 358 6.85 -13.08 31.28
C ALA A 358 6.03 -14.02 32.19
N LYS A 359 5.25 -14.94 31.61
CA LYS A 359 4.48 -15.95 32.37
C LYS A 359 5.37 -16.96 33.12
N ASP A 360 6.57 -17.24 32.60
CA ASP A 360 7.46 -18.30 33.09
C ASP A 360 8.76 -17.71 33.67
N TYR A 361 9.04 -16.44 33.41
CA TYR A 361 10.25 -15.75 33.86
C TYR A 361 10.01 -14.98 35.16
N THR A 362 10.75 -15.34 36.20
CA THR A 362 10.81 -14.53 37.42
C THR A 362 11.88 -13.46 37.22
N VAL A 363 11.46 -12.22 36.98
CA VAL A 363 12.38 -11.10 36.83
C VAL A 363 13.13 -10.84 38.13
N ASP A 364 14.46 -10.79 38.04
CA ASP A 364 15.29 -10.33 39.15
C ASP A 364 15.21 -8.80 39.20
N LEU A 365 14.46 -8.29 40.18
CA LEU A 365 14.29 -6.86 40.42
C LEU A 365 15.45 -6.27 41.25
N THR A 366 16.45 -7.08 41.62
CA THR A 366 17.59 -6.65 42.43
C THR A 366 18.39 -5.60 41.67
N GLY A 367 18.35 -4.35 42.13
CA GLY A 367 19.05 -3.22 41.50
C GLY A 367 18.23 -2.48 40.43
N MET A 368 17.00 -2.90 40.14
CA MET A 368 16.10 -2.13 39.28
C MET A 368 15.45 -0.98 40.08
N GLU A 369 15.47 0.23 39.53
CA GLU A 369 14.73 1.35 40.10
C GLU A 369 13.23 1.19 39.81
N CYS A 370 12.39 1.42 40.82
CA CYS A 370 10.95 1.35 40.65
C CYS A 370 10.48 2.51 39.76
N TYR A 371 10.00 2.20 38.55
CA TYR A 371 9.41 3.20 37.67
C TYR A 371 8.18 3.80 38.34
N LYS A 372 8.32 5.05 38.79
CA LYS A 372 7.19 5.84 39.28
C LYS A 372 6.57 6.54 38.08
N LYS A 373 5.31 6.22 37.76
CA LYS A 373 4.54 6.92 36.72
C LYS A 373 4.71 8.43 36.97
N LYS A 374 5.28 9.16 36.02
CA LYS A 374 5.47 10.62 36.16
C LYS A 374 4.10 11.21 36.49
N LYS A 375 4.05 12.10 37.49
CA LYS A 375 2.85 12.93 37.70
C LYS A 375 2.74 13.87 36.50
N VAL A 376 2.07 13.42 35.46
CA VAL A 376 1.63 14.26 34.36
C VAL A 376 0.42 15.01 34.88
N ILE A 377 0.49 16.34 34.87
CA ILE A 377 -0.69 17.17 35.11
C ILE A 377 -1.54 17.01 33.86
N VAL A 378 -2.65 16.31 33.99
CA VAL A 378 -3.68 16.23 32.96
C VAL A 378 -4.78 17.22 33.32
N GLY A 379 -5.14 18.07 32.36
CA GLY A 379 -6.38 18.85 32.46
C GLY A 379 -7.55 17.94 32.21
N VAL A 380 -8.63 18.12 32.97
CA VAL A 380 -9.91 17.46 32.71
C VAL A 380 -10.89 18.55 32.32
N VAL A 381 -11.69 18.24 31.30
CA VAL A 381 -12.71 19.12 30.76
C VAL A 381 -13.94 18.26 30.49
N MET A 382 -15.12 18.71 30.89
CA MET A 382 -16.36 17.99 30.61
C MET A 382 -16.72 18.23 29.15
N ALA A 383 -16.98 17.18 28.38
CA ALA A 383 -17.21 17.31 26.95
C ALA A 383 -18.48 18.14 26.65
N ASN A 384 -19.49 18.05 27.52
CA ASN A 384 -20.76 18.78 27.40
C ASN A 384 -20.66 20.30 27.63
N GLU A 385 -19.54 20.81 28.15
CA GLU A 385 -19.30 22.24 28.31
C GLU A 385 -18.96 22.92 26.97
N PHE A 386 -18.54 22.16 25.95
CA PHE A 386 -18.06 22.69 24.67
C PHE A 386 -18.70 22.03 23.45
N LEU A 387 -19.26 20.82 23.60
CA LEU A 387 -19.88 20.04 22.54
C LEU A 387 -21.29 19.61 22.98
N LYS A 388 -22.22 19.53 22.03
CA LYS A 388 -23.60 19.13 22.33
C LYS A 388 -23.66 17.63 22.67
N GLU A 389 -24.51 17.25 23.61
CA GLU A 389 -24.83 15.84 23.86
C GLU A 389 -25.27 15.13 22.58
N GLY A 390 -24.82 13.89 22.40
CA GLY A 390 -25.04 13.11 21.20
C GLY A 390 -24.05 13.35 20.06
N THR A 391 -23.11 14.29 20.21
CA THR A 391 -22.02 14.49 19.24
C THR A 391 -21.03 13.32 19.34
N PRO A 392 -20.74 12.58 18.27
CA PRO A 392 -19.64 11.61 18.27
C PRO A 392 -18.31 12.37 18.28
N VAL A 393 -17.37 11.93 19.12
CA VAL A 393 -16.07 12.57 19.32
C VAL A 393 -14.98 11.51 19.40
N MET A 394 -13.84 11.79 18.81
CA MET A 394 -12.64 10.97 18.96
C MET A 394 -11.68 11.64 19.96
N VAL A 395 -11.38 10.95 21.05
CA VAL A 395 -10.42 11.42 22.07
C VAL A 395 -9.09 10.73 21.87
N ARG A 396 -8.08 11.51 21.46
CA ARG A 396 -6.72 11.02 21.29
C ARG A 396 -6.02 10.88 22.64
N THR A 397 -5.65 9.66 23.01
CA THR A 397 -4.91 9.37 24.26
C THR A 397 -3.50 8.89 23.98
N LEU A 398 -2.66 8.79 25.02
CA LEU A 398 -1.32 8.20 24.90
C LEU A 398 -1.34 6.69 24.62
N GLU A 399 -2.49 6.03 24.80
CA GLU A 399 -2.67 4.58 24.63
C GLU A 399 -3.45 4.25 23.33
N GLY A 400 -3.83 5.26 22.55
CA GLY A 400 -4.60 5.13 21.30
C GLY A 400 -5.78 6.11 21.22
N ASP A 401 -6.44 6.13 20.05
CA ASP A 401 -7.65 6.91 19.82
C ASP A 401 -8.87 6.15 20.36
N VAL A 402 -9.79 6.87 21.02
CA VAL A 402 -11.02 6.31 21.61
C VAL A 402 -12.23 7.09 21.11
N ASP A 403 -13.14 6.39 20.44
CA ASP A 403 -14.41 6.97 19.97
C ASP A 403 -15.47 6.95 21.07
N LEU A 404 -16.07 8.11 21.31
CA LEU A 404 -17.05 8.34 22.37
C LEU A 404 -18.22 9.16 21.83
N ILE A 405 -19.36 9.09 22.51
CA ILE A 405 -20.51 9.97 22.25
C ILE A 405 -20.64 10.89 23.46
N VAL A 406 -20.71 12.21 23.24
CA VAL A 406 -20.85 13.19 24.33
C VAL A 406 -22.11 12.89 25.14
N GLN A 407 -21.92 12.60 26.43
CA GLN A 407 -22.96 12.38 27.44
C GLN A 407 -22.81 13.39 28.57
N GLU A 408 -23.82 13.51 29.43
CA GLU A 408 -23.85 14.50 30.53
C GLU A 408 -22.65 14.37 31.49
N ASP A 409 -22.06 13.17 31.58
CA ASP A 409 -20.94 12.82 32.47
C ASP A 409 -19.63 12.48 31.74
N LEU A 410 -19.52 12.79 30.44
CA LEU A 410 -18.31 12.50 29.64
C LEU A 410 -17.18 13.51 29.86
#